data_AF-A0A2X2JK10-F1
#
_entry.id   AF-A0A2X2JK10-F1
#
_cell.length_a   1.000
_cell.length_b   1.000
_cell.length_c   1.000
_cell.angle_alpha   90.00
_cell.angle_beta   90.00
_cell.angle_gamma   90.00
#
_symmetry.space_group_name_H-M   'P 1'
#
loop_
_entity.id
_entity.type
_entity.pdbx_description
1 polymer ?
#
loop_
_entity_poly.entity_id
_entity_poly.type
_entity_poly.pdbx_seq_one_letter_code
_entity_poly.pdbx_strand_id
1 'polypeptide(L)'
;MYNIAKKHIGQNIRKIRLLRGMKQETFAKELGIAQQNVSKMENKKEISEEQLKKVSEVLQASVEAIKGFDENAIINNNILNDQVNNYNIHPVEEIVNVFKGILSSKDDEIAKLRAELLNLKSSSNEDSENSNVRSIKEA
;
A
#
# COMPACT_ATOMS: atom_id res chain seq x y z
N MET A 1 3.50 -7.81 43.10
CA MET A 1 4.90 -8.14 42.74
C MET A 1 5.09 -7.77 41.27
N TYR A 2 5.85 -6.70 40.98
CA TYR A 2 5.94 -6.13 39.64
C TYR A 2 6.95 -6.93 38.80
N ASN A 3 6.49 -7.69 37.81
CA ASN A 3 7.36 -8.30 36.81
C ASN A 3 7.80 -7.20 35.84
N ILE A 4 8.86 -6.47 36.21
CA ILE A 4 9.65 -5.71 35.24
C ILE A 4 10.31 -6.77 34.37
N ALA A 5 9.69 -7.13 33.24
CA ALA A 5 10.33 -7.94 32.22
C ALA A 5 11.72 -7.33 31.99
N LYS A 6 12.76 -8.03 32.43
CA LYS A 6 14.10 -7.48 32.60
C LYS A 6 14.58 -7.03 31.21
N LYS A 7 14.44 -5.74 30.92
CA LYS A 7 14.59 -5.19 29.57
C LYS A 7 16.01 -5.48 29.10
N HIS A 8 16.13 -6.27 28.04
CA HIS A 8 17.41 -6.69 27.51
C HIS A 8 17.84 -5.70 26.43
N ILE A 9 18.61 -4.67 26.83
CA ILE A 9 18.99 -3.56 25.94
C ILE A 9 19.70 -4.07 24.68
N GLY A 10 20.57 -5.07 24.81
CA GLY A 10 21.22 -5.69 23.64
C GLY A 10 20.24 -6.29 22.62
N GLN A 11 19.14 -6.91 23.04
CA GLN A 11 18.14 -7.45 22.12
C GLN A 11 17.36 -6.33 21.44
N ASN A 12 17.07 -5.23 22.16
CA ASN A 12 16.44 -4.05 21.57
C ASN A 12 17.33 -3.45 20.47
N ILE A 13 18.63 -3.31 20.74
CA ILE A 13 19.62 -2.87 19.74
C ILE A 13 19.60 -3.80 18.52
N ARG A 14 19.60 -5.12 18.73
CA ARG A 14 19.52 -6.11 17.64
C ARG A 14 18.26 -5.92 16.79
N LYS A 15 17.09 -5.79 17.42
CA LYS A 15 15.81 -5.64 16.72
C LYS A 15 15.77 -4.34 15.91
N ILE A 16 16.16 -3.22 16.51
CA ILE A 16 16.21 -1.93 15.83
C ILE A 16 17.19 -1.98 14.65
N ARG A 17 18.38 -2.59 14.82
CA ARG A 17 19.35 -2.78 13.74
C ARG A 17 18.74 -3.57 12.56
N LEU A 18 18.02 -4.64 12.85
CA LEU A 18 17.36 -5.46 11.81
C LEU A 18 16.25 -4.69 11.10
N LEU A 19 15.45 -3.91 11.83
CA LEU A 19 14.44 -3.01 11.24
C LEU A 19 15.06 -1.95 10.32
N ARG A 20 16.28 -1.51 10.62
CA ARG A 20 17.07 -0.62 9.74
C ARG A 20 17.72 -1.35 8.56
N GLY A 21 17.52 -2.65 8.41
CA GLY A 21 18.11 -3.44 7.32
C GLY A 21 19.63 -3.60 7.42
N MET A 22 20.23 -3.34 8.58
CA MET A 22 21.69 -3.33 8.76
C MET A 22 22.22 -4.72 9.12
N LYS A 23 23.26 -5.20 8.43
CA LYS A 23 24.04 -6.39 8.84
C LYS A 23 24.93 -6.06 10.05
N GLN A 24 25.30 -7.06 10.84
CA GLN A 24 26.20 -6.88 11.98
C GLN A 24 27.56 -6.30 11.56
N GLU A 25 28.09 -6.71 10.41
CA GLU A 25 29.34 -6.16 9.86
C GLU A 25 29.24 -4.68 9.55
N THR A 26 28.16 -4.25 8.88
CA THR A 26 27.91 -2.84 8.58
C THR A 26 27.79 -2.04 9.88
N PHE A 27 26.99 -2.53 10.83
CA PHE A 27 26.80 -1.86 12.11
C PHE A 27 28.09 -1.78 12.94
N ALA A 28 28.94 -2.80 12.87
CA ALA A 28 30.25 -2.82 13.52
C ALA A 28 31.19 -1.76 12.92
N LYS A 29 31.20 -1.62 11.58
CA LYS A 29 31.97 -0.59 10.87
C LYS A 29 31.54 0.82 11.28
N GLU A 30 30.24 1.09 11.31
CA GLU A 30 29.69 2.39 11.74
C GLU A 30 30.04 2.71 13.21
N LEU A 31 30.06 1.71 14.08
CA LEU A 31 30.46 1.87 15.49
C LEU A 31 31.99 1.91 15.70
N GLY A 32 32.79 1.65 14.67
CA GLY A 32 34.25 1.55 14.79
C GLY A 32 34.71 0.39 15.67
N ILE A 33 33.96 -0.72 15.72
CA ILE A 33 34.28 -1.90 16.54
C ILE A 33 34.36 -3.17 15.67
N ALA A 34 34.95 -4.23 16.21
CA ALA A 34 34.95 -5.52 15.56
C ALA A 34 33.54 -6.14 15.53
N GLN A 35 33.22 -6.89 14.47
CA GLN A 35 31.91 -7.55 14.32
C GLN A 35 31.60 -8.50 15.49
N GLN A 36 32.59 -9.23 16.03
CA GLN A 36 32.38 -10.05 17.23
C GLN A 36 31.90 -9.25 18.45
N ASN A 37 32.27 -7.97 18.55
CA ASN A 37 31.87 -7.11 19.66
C ASN A 37 30.40 -6.67 19.53
N VAL A 38 29.88 -6.54 18.31
CA VAL A 38 28.44 -6.33 18.08
C VAL A 38 27.64 -7.53 18.59
N SER A 39 28.02 -8.76 18.22
CA SER A 39 27.33 -9.96 18.69
C SER A 39 27.34 -10.06 20.23
N LYS A 40 28.50 -9.78 20.86
CA LYS A 40 28.59 -9.73 22.32
C LYS A 40 27.71 -8.65 22.92
N MET A 41 27.67 -7.45 22.32
CA MET A 41 26.84 -6.33 22.77
C MET A 41 25.35 -6.67 22.70
N GLU A 42 24.89 -7.26 21.59
CA GLU A 42 23.48 -7.66 21.41
C GLU A 42 23.01 -8.72 22.42
N ASN A 43 23.94 -9.52 22.94
CA ASN A 43 23.67 -10.53 23.98
C ASN A 43 23.79 -10.01 25.42
N LYS A 44 24.13 -8.72 25.63
CA LYS A 44 24.16 -8.11 26.96
C LYS A 44 22.79 -7.56 27.38
N LYS A 45 22.39 -7.86 28.62
CA LYS A 45 21.17 -7.30 29.23
C LYS A 45 21.27 -5.79 29.42
N GLU A 46 22.44 -5.31 29.82
CA GLU A 46 22.71 -3.90 30.09
C GLU A 46 23.90 -3.41 29.26
N ILE A 47 23.84 -2.16 28.83
CA ILE A 47 24.86 -1.46 28.05
C ILE A 47 25.15 -0.14 28.78
N SER A 48 26.42 0.28 28.84
CA SER A 48 26.76 1.55 29.48
C SER A 48 26.15 2.73 28.72
N GLU A 49 25.81 3.80 29.42
CA GLU A 49 25.20 5.00 28.79
C GLU A 49 26.08 5.57 27.67
N GLU A 50 27.40 5.58 27.85
CA GLU A 50 28.33 6.04 26.81
C GLU A 50 28.26 5.18 25.53
N GLN A 51 28.24 3.85 25.68
CA GLN A 51 28.09 2.95 24.54
C GLN A 51 26.71 3.09 23.90
N LEU A 52 25.67 3.24 24.72
CA LEU A 52 24.30 3.37 24.26
C LEU A 52 24.09 4.67 23.47
N LYS A 53 24.77 5.76 23.86
CA LYS A 53 24.79 7.01 23.10
C LYS A 53 25.39 6.83 21.71
N LYS A 54 26.55 6.17 21.59
CA LYS A 54 27.16 5.85 20.28
C LYS A 54 26.24 4.99 19.42
N VAL A 55 25.59 3.99 20.03
CA VAL A 55 24.60 3.15 19.35
C VAL A 55 23.39 3.97 18.89
N SER A 56 22.92 4.92 19.69
CA SER A 56 21.77 5.79 19.38
C SER A 56 22.02 6.65 18.14
N GLU A 57 23.25 7.16 17.99
CA GLU A 57 23.69 7.94 16.83
C GLU A 57 23.68 7.09 15.56
N VAL A 58 24.27 5.91 15.60
CA VAL A 58 24.34 4.99 14.43
C VAL A 58 22.95 4.48 14.03
N LEU A 59 22.10 4.10 15.00
CA LEU A 59 20.74 3.62 14.73
C LEU A 59 19.74 4.74 14.41
N GLN A 60 20.17 6.00 14.52
CA GLN A 60 19.34 7.19 14.36
C GLN A 60 18.06 7.09 15.20
N ALA A 61 18.22 6.72 16.47
CA ALA A 61 17.13 6.54 17.43
C ALA A 61 17.54 7.17 18.76
N SER A 62 16.60 7.69 19.54
CA SER A 62 16.95 8.20 20.87
C SER A 62 17.33 7.05 21.81
N VAL A 63 18.11 7.38 22.85
CA VAL A 63 18.49 6.42 23.89
C VAL A 63 17.24 5.86 24.58
N GLU A 64 16.23 6.71 24.80
CA GLU A 64 14.94 6.35 25.38
C GLU A 64 14.18 5.39 24.47
N ALA A 65 14.20 5.62 23.15
CA ALA A 65 13.56 4.72 22.20
C ALA A 65 14.21 3.34 22.21
N ILE A 66 15.55 3.25 22.34
CA ILE A 66 16.25 1.96 22.44
C ILE A 66 15.93 1.24 23.76
N LYS A 67 15.95 1.97 24.89
CA LYS A 67 15.59 1.41 26.21
C LYS A 67 14.12 1.00 26.29
N GLY A 68 13.25 1.76 25.64
CA GLY A 68 11.81 1.59 25.63
C GLY A 68 11.28 0.67 24.53
N PHE A 69 12.16 0.22 23.62
CA PHE A 69 11.76 -0.48 22.40
C PHE A 69 10.87 -1.69 22.71
N ASP A 70 9.70 -1.69 22.08
CA ASP A 70 8.75 -2.78 22.07
C ASP A 70 8.29 -3.02 20.63
N GLU A 71 8.61 -4.19 20.11
CA GLU A 71 8.28 -4.61 18.76
C GLU A 71 6.76 -4.70 18.56
N ASN A 72 6.03 -5.13 19.59
CA ASN A 72 4.58 -5.26 19.53
C ASN A 72 3.89 -3.89 19.45
N ALA A 73 4.46 -2.87 20.09
CA ALA A 73 3.94 -1.51 20.01
C ALA A 73 4.05 -0.94 18.58
N ILE A 74 5.06 -1.32 17.80
CA ILE A 74 5.21 -0.90 16.40
C ILE A 74 4.17 -1.58 15.52
N ILE A 75 3.97 -2.89 15.69
CA ILE A 75 2.96 -3.66 14.96
C ILE A 75 1.57 -3.10 15.24
N ASN A 76 1.26 -2.84 16.52
CA ASN A 76 -0.03 -2.28 16.91
C ASN A 76 -0.25 -0.88 16.32
N ASN A 77 0.77 -0.01 16.29
CA ASN A 77 0.65 1.31 15.65
C ASN A 77 0.47 1.20 14.14
N ASN A 78 1.12 0.27 13.47
CA ASN A 78 0.91 0.05 12.03
C ASN A 78 -0.51 -0.46 11.74
N ILE A 79 -1.02 -1.39 12.54
CA ILE A 79 -2.41 -1.87 12.41
C ILE A 79 -3.40 -0.74 12.70
N LEU A 80 -3.19 0.05 13.74
CA LEU A 80 -4.05 1.19 14.08
C LEU A 80 -3.99 2.29 13.01
N ASN A 81 -2.82 2.58 12.45
CA ASN A 81 -2.68 3.52 11.34
C ASN A 81 -3.31 2.98 10.06
N ASP A 82 -3.22 1.69 9.75
CA ASP A 82 -3.97 1.07 8.65
C ASP A 82 -5.48 1.13 8.90
N GLN A 83 -5.93 0.97 10.14
CA GLN A 83 -7.34 1.12 10.50
C GLN A 83 -7.79 2.58 10.33
N VAL A 84 -7.02 3.56 10.83
CA VAL A 84 -7.34 5.00 10.72
C VAL A 84 -7.25 5.50 9.27
N ASN A 85 -6.34 4.98 8.47
CA ASN A 85 -6.27 5.25 7.03
C ASN A 85 -7.42 4.58 6.28
N ASN A 86 -7.91 3.40 6.69
CA ASN A 86 -9.09 2.77 6.08
C ASN A 86 -10.41 3.50 6.37
N TYR A 87 -10.49 4.32 7.41
CA TYR A 87 -11.71 5.09 7.73
C TYR A 87 -11.76 6.49 7.08
N ASN A 88 -10.66 6.95 6.46
CA ASN A 88 -10.57 8.28 5.84
C ASN A 88 -10.36 8.29 4.33
N ILE A 89 -10.35 7.13 3.68
CA ILE A 89 -10.51 7.08 2.24
C ILE A 89 -12.03 7.02 1.99
N HIS A 90 -12.54 7.96 1.20
CA HIS A 90 -13.85 7.87 0.54
C HIS A 90 -13.71 7.19 -0.85
N PRO A 91 -12.98 6.07 -1.07
CA PRO A 91 -12.71 5.61 -2.43
C PRO A 91 -13.97 4.98 -3.02
N VAL A 92 -14.82 4.34 -2.20
CA VAL A 92 -15.97 3.59 -2.69
C VAL A 92 -17.01 4.51 -3.32
N GLU A 93 -17.28 5.67 -2.72
CA GLU A 93 -18.28 6.60 -3.24
C GLU A 93 -17.81 7.25 -4.54
N GLU A 94 -16.54 7.65 -4.61
CA GLU A 94 -15.93 8.18 -5.84
C GLU A 94 -15.88 7.12 -6.95
N ILE A 95 -15.50 5.88 -6.62
CA ILE A 95 -15.51 4.73 -7.54
C ILE A 95 -16.94 4.48 -8.05
N VAL A 96 -17.94 4.49 -7.18
CA VAL A 96 -19.35 4.30 -7.56
C VAL A 96 -19.82 5.42 -8.51
N ASN A 97 -19.42 6.66 -8.27
CA ASN A 97 -19.77 7.78 -9.13
C ASN A 97 -19.11 7.67 -10.52
N VAL A 98 -17.83 7.25 -10.58
CA VAL A 98 -17.15 6.96 -11.85
C VAL A 98 -17.86 5.84 -12.61
N PHE A 99 -18.21 4.74 -11.94
CA PHE A 99 -18.93 3.63 -12.57
C PHE A 99 -20.31 4.05 -13.09
N LYS A 100 -21.07 4.84 -12.33
CA LYS A 100 -22.36 5.40 -12.79
C LYS A 100 -22.19 6.26 -14.04
N GLY A 101 -21.15 7.10 -14.09
CA GLY A 101 -20.86 7.94 -15.26
C GLY A 101 -20.52 7.12 -16.51
N ILE A 102 -19.68 6.09 -16.36
CA ILE A 102 -19.32 5.19 -17.46
C ILE A 102 -20.53 4.43 -17.98
N LEU A 103 -21.37 3.90 -17.09
CA LEU A 103 -22.59 3.19 -17.47
C LEU A 103 -23.55 4.09 -18.25
N SER A 104 -23.79 5.32 -17.77
CA SER A 104 -24.64 6.29 -18.48
C SER A 104 -24.10 6.60 -19.88
N SER A 105 -22.79 6.83 -20.01
CA SER A 105 -22.18 7.09 -21.32
C SER A 105 -22.29 5.88 -22.26
N LYS A 106 -22.22 4.66 -21.73
CA LYS A 106 -22.38 3.43 -22.51
C LYS A 106 -23.82 3.23 -22.94
N ASP A 107 -24.79 3.52 -22.07
CA ASP A 107 -26.21 3.45 -22.39
C ASP A 107 -26.58 4.46 -23.50
N ASP A 108 -26.04 5.68 -23.43
CA ASP A 108 -26.22 6.71 -24.47
C ASP A 108 -25.63 6.28 -25.83
N GLU A 109 -24.45 5.67 -25.82
CA GLU A 109 -23.80 5.15 -27.02
C GLU A 109 -24.60 3.99 -27.64
N ILE A 110 -25.08 3.06 -26.82
CA ILE A 110 -25.95 1.96 -27.25
C ILE A 110 -27.26 2.50 -27.84
N ALA A 111 -27.86 3.52 -27.23
CA ALA A 111 -29.07 4.14 -27.74
C ALA A 111 -28.86 4.78 -29.12
N LYS A 112 -27.75 5.50 -29.31
CA LYS A 112 -27.37 6.09 -30.60
C LYS A 112 -27.16 5.02 -31.67
N LEU A 113 -26.38 3.98 -31.36
CA LEU A 113 -26.12 2.88 -32.30
C LEU A 113 -27.41 2.13 -32.67
N ARG A 114 -28.33 1.91 -31.72
CA ARG A 114 -29.64 1.31 -31.99
C ARG A 114 -30.50 2.18 -32.90
N ALA A 115 -30.50 3.50 -32.71
CA ALA A 115 -31.22 4.43 -33.57
C ALA A 115 -30.63 4.46 -35.00
N GLU A 116 -29.31 4.45 -35.12
CA GLU A 116 -28.62 4.38 -36.40
C GLU A 116 -28.94 3.07 -37.14
N LEU A 117 -28.86 1.93 -36.46
CA LEU A 117 -29.24 0.63 -37.04
C LEU A 117 -30.70 0.59 -37.49
N LEU A 118 -31.61 1.25 -36.75
CA LEU A 118 -33.01 1.34 -37.13
C LEU A 118 -33.19 2.16 -38.42
N ASN A 119 -32.49 3.30 -38.52
CA ASN A 119 -32.52 4.17 -39.70
C ASN A 119 -31.96 3.47 -40.94
N LEU A 120 -30.82 2.76 -40.80
CA LEU A 120 -30.25 1.98 -41.89
C LEU A 120 -31.20 0.86 -42.34
N LYS A 121 -31.86 0.19 -41.39
CA LYS A 121 -32.83 -0.87 -41.69
C LYS A 121 -34.08 -0.33 -42.40
N SER A 122 -34.56 0.87 -42.05
CA SER A 122 -35.63 1.52 -42.79
C SER A 122 -35.22 1.89 -44.23
N SER A 123 -34.01 2.42 -44.44
CA SER A 123 -33.53 2.75 -45.79
C SER A 123 -33.26 1.51 -46.67
N SER A 124 -32.82 0.39 -46.11
CA SER A 124 -32.65 -0.87 -46.88
C SER A 124 -33.98 -1.55 -47.24
N ASN A 125 -35.04 -1.32 -46.46
CA ASN A 125 -36.37 -1.85 -46.77
C ASN A 125 -37.03 -1.05 -47.92
N GLU A 126 -36.84 0.27 -47.98
CA GLU A 126 -37.35 1.11 -49.08
C GLU A 126 -36.71 0.77 -50.45
N ASP A 127 -35.43 0.39 -50.47
CA ASP A 127 -34.76 -0.04 -51.71
C ASP A 127 -35.29 -1.40 -52.24
N SER A 128 -35.77 -2.29 -51.35
CA SER A 128 -36.36 -3.57 -51.74
C SER A 128 -37.80 -3.43 -52.27
N GLU A 129 -38.58 -2.50 -51.73
CA GLU A 129 -39.95 -2.25 -52.20
C GLU A 129 -39.97 -1.44 -53.51
N ASN A 130 -39.04 -0.48 -53.69
CA ASN A 130 -39.00 0.35 -54.90
C ASN A 130 -38.46 -0.41 -56.14
N SER A 131 -37.68 -1.48 -55.93
CA SER A 131 -37.24 -2.42 -56.98
C SER A 131 -38.41 -3.28 -57.52
N ASN A 132 -39.29 -3.73 -56.62
CA ASN A 132 -40.45 -4.56 -57.00
C ASN A 132 -41.55 -3.77 -57.70
N VAL A 133 -41.75 -2.48 -57.37
CA VAL A 133 -42.78 -1.65 -58.01
C VAL A 133 -42.40 -1.21 -59.43
N ARG A 134 -41.11 -1.02 -59.73
CA ARG A 134 -40.65 -0.63 -61.08
C ARG A 134 -40.81 -1.77 -62.10
N SER A 135 -40.65 -3.02 -61.67
CA SER A 135 -40.75 -4.20 -62.54
C SER A 135 -42.20 -4.55 -62.96
N ILE A 136 -43.22 -3.92 -62.38
CA ILE A 136 -44.65 -4.23 -62.65
C ILE A 136 -45.30 -3.23 -63.64
N LYS A 137 -44.69 -2.06 -63.88
CA LYS A 137 -45.29 -1.01 -64.73
C LYS A 137 -44.91 -1.05 -66.22
N GLU A 138 -44.09 -2.01 -66.65
CA GLU A 138 -43.63 -2.13 -68.06
C GLU A 138 -44.14 -3.40 -68.77
N ALA A 139 -45.16 -4.09 -68.24
CA ALA A 139 -45.81 -5.24 -68.87
C ALA A 139 -47.19 -4.89 -69.45
#